data_AF-A0A842TQ07-F1
#
_entry.id   AF-A0A842TQ07-F1
#
_cell.length_a   1.000
_cell.length_b   1.000
_cell.length_c   1.000
_cell.angle_alpha   90.00
_cell.angle_beta   90.00
_cell.angle_gamma   90.00
#
_symmetry.space_group_name_H-M   'P 1'
#
loop_
_entity.id
_entity.type
_entity.pdbx_description
1 polymer ?
#
loop_
_entity_poly.entity_id
_entity_poly.type
_entity_poly.pdbx_seq_one_letter_code
_entity_poly.pdbx_strand_id
1 'polypeptide(L)'
;MKREIETKNGNENVDHLDLEKYTIVLIDVLRASSTITTLFDKDLEFLYSVRAKKEAINMKRKNKSRILIGERYGIKIKNFDYGNSPYLINKENFKGKEAVFSSSNFSKVLVKYLKASKVLVGCILNARFISDYILANDDFNKILLVKAGTGGIPSKEDELGCSIIKKYINKEKNKSRD
;
A
#
# COMPACT_ATOMS: atom_id res chain seq x y z
N MET A 1 17.82 17.80 -8.04
CA MET A 1 16.90 17.46 -9.17
C MET A 1 15.45 17.75 -8.79
N LYS A 2 14.61 18.27 -9.70
CA LYS A 2 13.20 18.63 -9.40
C LYS A 2 12.29 17.42 -9.65
N ARG A 3 11.90 16.70 -8.58
CA ARG A 3 10.91 15.62 -8.64
C ARG A 3 9.49 16.16 -8.87
N GLU A 4 8.77 15.58 -9.83
CA GLU A 4 7.35 15.80 -10.10
C GLU A 4 6.52 14.94 -9.13
N ILE A 5 5.61 15.58 -8.37
CA ILE A 5 4.80 14.90 -7.36
C ILE A 5 3.34 15.24 -7.58
N GLU A 6 2.59 14.23 -8.00
CA GLU A 6 1.16 14.31 -8.27
C GLU A 6 0.36 13.49 -7.26
N THR A 7 -0.94 13.78 -7.16
CA THR A 7 -1.86 13.04 -6.31
C THR A 7 -3.08 12.63 -7.12
N LYS A 8 -3.50 11.37 -7.02
CA LYS A 8 -4.72 10.86 -7.66
C LYS A 8 -5.57 10.05 -6.68
N ASN A 9 -6.86 9.99 -6.95
CA ASN A 9 -7.79 9.10 -6.28
C ASN A 9 -7.85 7.75 -7.03
N GLY A 10 -8.09 6.67 -6.30
CA GLY A 10 -8.04 5.31 -6.82
C GLY A 10 -9.13 4.99 -7.84
N ASN A 11 -10.17 5.83 -7.94
CA ASN A 11 -11.22 5.73 -8.95
C ASN A 11 -10.86 6.40 -10.28
N GLU A 12 -9.87 7.30 -10.31
CA GLU A 12 -9.48 8.00 -11.53
C GLU A 12 -8.93 7.06 -12.61
N ASN A 13 -9.09 7.47 -13.87
CA ASN A 13 -8.48 6.83 -15.03
C ASN A 13 -7.00 7.23 -15.10
N VAL A 14 -6.12 6.26 -15.40
CA VAL A 14 -4.67 6.44 -15.53
C VAL A 14 -4.12 5.90 -16.85
N ASP A 15 -4.99 5.53 -17.80
CA ASP A 15 -4.58 4.90 -19.08
C ASP A 15 -3.80 5.86 -19.97
N HIS A 16 -3.94 7.17 -19.75
CA HIS A 16 -3.18 8.22 -20.42
C HIS A 16 -1.77 8.42 -19.83
N LEU A 17 -1.46 7.80 -18.69
CA LEU A 17 -0.14 7.90 -18.06
C LEU A 17 0.77 6.78 -18.54
N ASP A 18 2.00 7.15 -18.88
CA ASP A 18 3.10 6.20 -19.07
C ASP A 18 3.60 5.71 -17.71
N LEU A 19 2.89 4.74 -17.13
CA LEU A 19 3.13 4.27 -15.76
C LEU A 19 4.55 3.75 -15.53
N GLU A 20 5.22 3.23 -16.55
CA GLU A 20 6.60 2.74 -16.45
C GLU A 20 7.60 3.83 -16.04
N LYS A 21 7.22 5.11 -16.13
CA LYS A 21 8.02 6.25 -15.64
C LYS A 21 7.70 6.68 -14.21
N TYR A 22 6.64 6.13 -13.61
CA TYR A 22 6.14 6.56 -12.30
C TYR A 22 6.56 5.62 -11.17
N THR A 23 6.95 6.21 -10.05
CA THR A 23 6.94 5.58 -8.74
C THR A 23 5.60 5.87 -8.08
N ILE A 24 4.84 4.82 -7.78
CA ILE A 24 3.52 4.92 -7.16
C ILE A 24 3.65 4.72 -5.66
N VAL A 25 2.98 5.57 -4.87
CA VAL A 25 2.74 5.31 -3.45
C VAL A 25 1.25 5.09 -3.26
N LEU A 26 0.84 3.84 -3.08
CA LEU A 26 -0.55 3.49 -2.83
C LEU A 26 -0.86 3.64 -1.33
N ILE A 27 -1.93 4.37 -1.03
CA ILE A 27 -2.30 4.82 0.31
C ILE A 27 -3.74 4.38 0.59
N ASP A 28 -3.90 3.54 1.61
CA ASP A 28 -5.18 3.06 2.15
C ASP A 28 -5.00 3.00 3.68
N VAL A 29 -5.17 4.14 4.34
CA VAL A 29 -4.83 4.32 5.76
C VAL A 29 -5.75 3.48 6.64
N LEU A 30 -7.06 3.46 6.33
CA LEU A 30 -8.06 2.64 7.01
C LEU A 30 -8.59 1.55 6.07
N ARG A 31 -7.96 0.37 6.01
CA ARG A 31 -6.86 -0.11 6.88
C ARG A 31 -5.76 -0.86 6.15
N ALA A 32 -5.84 -1.01 4.83
CA ALA A 32 -4.99 -1.99 4.14
C ALA A 32 -3.50 -1.65 4.21
N SER A 33 -3.11 -0.40 3.94
CA SER A 33 -1.70 0.01 3.97
C SER A 33 -1.14 -0.01 5.38
N SER A 34 -1.94 0.37 6.38
CA SER A 34 -1.58 0.25 7.79
C SER A 34 -1.37 -1.21 8.20
N THR A 35 -2.26 -2.12 7.83
CA THR A 35 -2.13 -3.56 8.10
C THR A 35 -0.90 -4.15 7.42
N ILE A 36 -0.66 -3.82 6.14
CA ILE A 36 0.52 -4.31 5.39
C ILE A 36 1.80 -3.80 6.04
N THR A 37 1.84 -2.53 6.45
CA THR A 37 2.99 -1.96 7.16
C THR A 37 3.25 -2.71 8.47
N THR A 38 2.21 -2.95 9.27
CA THR A 38 2.33 -3.71 10.53
C THR A 38 2.75 -5.16 10.29
N LEU A 39 2.33 -5.80 9.19
CA LEU A 39 2.77 -7.16 8.86
C LEU A 39 4.28 -7.23 8.65
N PHE A 40 4.84 -6.31 7.87
CA PHE A 40 6.29 -6.26 7.65
C PHE A 40 7.07 -5.81 8.89
N ASP A 41 6.51 -4.95 9.74
CA ASP A 41 7.06 -4.66 11.07
C ASP A 41 7.09 -5.89 12.00
N LYS A 42 6.29 -6.92 11.70
CA LYS A 42 6.26 -8.21 12.42
C LYS A 42 6.98 -9.33 11.66
N ASP A 43 7.99 -8.96 10.89
CA ASP A 43 8.91 -9.86 10.18
C ASP A 43 8.24 -10.76 9.12
N LEU A 44 7.11 -10.33 8.55
CA LEU A 44 6.53 -11.03 7.40
C LEU A 44 7.54 -11.08 6.24
N GLU A 45 7.75 -12.27 5.69
CA GLU A 45 8.74 -12.48 4.63
C GLU A 45 8.21 -12.04 3.26
N PHE A 46 6.97 -12.44 2.95
CA PHE A 46 6.36 -12.12 1.65
C PHE A 46 4.86 -11.92 1.76
N LEU A 47 4.33 -11.00 0.96
CA LEU A 47 2.90 -10.71 0.86
C LEU A 47 2.40 -10.79 -0.59
N TYR A 48 1.47 -11.70 -0.85
CA TYR A 48 0.76 -11.80 -2.13
C TYR A 48 -0.56 -11.04 -2.04
N SER A 49 -0.75 -9.95 -2.79
CA SER A 49 -2.04 -9.26 -2.87
C SER A 49 -2.89 -9.81 -4.00
N VAL A 50 -4.10 -10.27 -3.70
CA VAL A 50 -5.03 -10.86 -4.67
C VAL A 50 -6.42 -10.25 -4.59
N ARG A 51 -7.12 -10.18 -5.73
CA ARG A 51 -8.47 -9.61 -5.78
C ARG A 51 -9.55 -10.59 -5.36
N ALA A 52 -9.40 -11.87 -5.70
CA ALA A 52 -10.44 -12.87 -5.49
C ALA A 52 -10.14 -13.72 -4.25
N LYS A 53 -11.17 -13.92 -3.41
CA LYS A 53 -11.11 -14.88 -2.29
C LYS A 53 -10.68 -16.28 -2.75
N LYS A 54 -11.19 -16.72 -3.90
CA LYS A 54 -10.89 -18.04 -4.48
C LYS A 54 -9.40 -18.20 -4.80
N GLU A 55 -8.77 -17.13 -5.29
CA GLU A 55 -7.35 -17.11 -5.59
C GLU A 55 -6.52 -17.26 -4.31
N ALA A 56 -6.85 -16.50 -3.26
CA ALA A 56 -6.19 -16.61 -1.96
C ALA A 56 -6.24 -18.03 -1.39
N ILE A 57 -7.43 -18.65 -1.43
CA ILE A 57 -7.64 -20.02 -0.97
C ILE A 57 -6.81 -20.99 -1.81
N ASN A 58 -6.79 -20.84 -3.14
CA ASN A 58 -5.98 -21.69 -4.00
C ASN A 58 -4.48 -21.56 -3.71
N MET A 59 -3.99 -20.36 -3.40
CA MET A 59 -2.59 -20.15 -3.01
C MET A 59 -2.24 -20.86 -1.70
N LYS A 60 -3.13 -20.84 -0.70
CA LYS A 60 -2.95 -21.61 0.55
C LYS A 60 -3.11 -23.12 0.34
N ARG A 61 -3.92 -23.57 -0.61
CA ARG A 61 -3.98 -25.01 -0.96
C ARG A 61 -2.66 -25.50 -1.54
N LYS A 62 -1.96 -24.66 -2.32
CA LYS A 62 -0.63 -24.96 -2.87
C LYS A 62 0.48 -24.91 -1.82
N ASN A 63 0.37 -24.02 -0.84
CA ASN A 63 1.27 -23.97 0.31
C ASN A 63 0.49 -23.70 1.59
N LYS A 64 0.33 -24.74 2.44
CA LYS A 64 -0.47 -24.69 3.66
C LYS A 64 0.10 -23.78 4.74
N SER A 65 1.39 -23.41 4.67
CA SER A 65 2.00 -22.48 5.63
C SER A 65 1.58 -21.03 5.41
N ARG A 66 1.00 -20.71 4.24
CA ARG A 66 0.53 -19.36 3.93
C ARG A 66 -0.62 -18.94 4.82
N ILE A 67 -0.55 -17.70 5.28
CA ILE A 67 -1.60 -17.06 6.09
C ILE A 67 -2.53 -16.29 5.17
N LEU A 68 -3.84 -16.43 5.36
CA LEU A 68 -4.86 -15.64 4.66
C LEU A 68 -5.28 -14.45 5.50
N ILE A 69 -5.14 -13.26 4.95
CA ILE A 69 -5.46 -11.99 5.60
C ILE A 69 -6.37 -11.20 4.68
N GLY A 70 -7.47 -10.67 5.20
CA GLY A 70 -8.35 -9.90 4.32
C GLY A 70 -9.73 -9.63 4.85
N GLU A 71 -10.39 -8.72 4.15
CA GLU A 71 -11.73 -8.27 4.48
C GLU A 71 -12.59 -8.08 3.23
N ARG A 72 -13.90 -8.09 3.44
CA ARG A 72 -14.87 -7.47 2.54
C ARG A 72 -15.77 -6.58 3.37
N TYR A 73 -15.84 -5.31 3.00
CA TYR A 73 -16.66 -4.29 3.69
C TYR A 73 -16.33 -4.18 5.19
N GLY A 74 -15.05 -4.28 5.54
CA GLY A 74 -14.54 -4.22 6.90
C GLY A 74 -14.61 -5.53 7.68
N ILE A 75 -15.27 -6.56 7.14
CA ILE A 75 -15.52 -7.85 7.81
C ILE A 75 -14.50 -8.89 7.34
N LYS A 76 -13.91 -9.64 8.28
CA LYS A 76 -12.98 -10.73 7.96
C LYS A 76 -13.64 -11.73 7.00
N ILE A 77 -12.93 -12.09 5.95
CA ILE A 77 -13.42 -13.09 4.99
C ILE A 77 -13.56 -14.45 5.69
N LYS A 78 -14.73 -15.11 5.56
CA LYS A 78 -14.95 -16.45 6.12
C LYS A 78 -13.83 -17.42 5.70
N ASN A 79 -13.26 -18.11 6.69
CA ASN A 79 -12.11 -19.03 6.60
C ASN A 79 -10.74 -18.39 6.35
N PHE A 80 -10.62 -17.06 6.46
CA PHE A 80 -9.32 -16.41 6.56
C PHE A 80 -8.84 -16.43 8.00
N ASP A 81 -7.51 -16.51 8.17
CA ASP A 81 -6.87 -16.55 9.47
C ASP A 81 -7.08 -15.21 10.18
N TYR A 82 -6.79 -14.10 9.50
CA TYR A 82 -6.93 -12.73 10.03
C TYR A 82 -7.78 -11.82 9.16
N GLY A 83 -8.35 -10.78 9.79
CA GLY A 83 -9.00 -9.67 9.11
C GLY A 83 -7.99 -8.58 8.73
N ASN A 84 -8.48 -7.44 8.25
CA ASN A 84 -7.65 -6.28 7.91
C ASN A 84 -7.53 -5.29 9.08
N SER A 85 -7.12 -5.76 10.26
CA SER A 85 -6.98 -4.94 11.47
C SER A 85 -5.51 -4.88 11.90
N PRO A 86 -4.83 -3.73 11.77
CA PRO A 86 -3.43 -3.62 12.17
C PRO A 86 -3.24 -3.88 13.66
N TYR A 87 -4.21 -3.49 14.50
CA TYR A 87 -4.18 -3.77 15.93
C TYR A 87 -4.14 -5.27 16.26
N LEU A 88 -4.91 -6.09 15.52
CA LEU A 88 -4.90 -7.55 15.74
C LEU A 88 -3.63 -8.17 15.17
N ILE A 89 -3.17 -7.74 14.00
CA ILE A 89 -1.90 -8.17 13.42
C ILE A 89 -0.73 -7.89 14.36
N ASN A 90 -0.71 -6.73 15.02
CA ASN A 90 0.38 -6.33 15.91
C ASN A 90 0.57 -7.25 17.13
N LYS A 91 -0.43 -8.08 17.47
CA LYS A 91 -0.37 -9.03 18.60
C LYS A 91 0.30 -10.36 18.24
N GLU A 92 0.62 -10.55 16.97
CA GLU A 92 1.05 -11.82 16.42
C GLU A 92 2.48 -11.73 15.89
N ASN A 93 3.13 -12.88 15.72
CA ASN A 93 4.45 -12.97 15.10
C ASN A 93 4.34 -13.57 13.69
N PHE A 94 4.85 -12.85 12.69
CA PHE A 94 4.84 -13.26 11.28
C PHE A 94 6.23 -13.63 10.73
N LYS A 95 7.25 -13.73 11.60
CA LYS A 95 8.61 -14.08 11.23
C LYS A 95 8.69 -15.34 10.35
N GLY A 96 9.26 -15.18 9.16
CA GLY A 96 9.47 -16.26 8.18
C GLY A 96 8.17 -16.82 7.59
N LYS A 97 7.06 -16.06 7.70
CA LYS A 97 5.76 -16.46 7.14
C LYS A 97 5.49 -15.71 5.84
N GLU A 98 4.76 -16.36 4.95
CA GLU A 98 4.15 -15.75 3.78
C GLU A 98 2.66 -15.48 4.05
N ALA A 99 2.16 -14.34 3.58
CA ALA A 99 0.74 -13.99 3.66
C ALA A 99 0.13 -13.78 2.28
N VAL A 100 -1.15 -14.13 2.15
CA VAL A 100 -1.99 -13.78 1.01
C VAL A 100 -3.06 -12.80 1.48
N PHE A 101 -3.02 -11.59 0.95
CA PHE A 101 -3.82 -10.45 1.34
C PHE A 101 -4.92 -10.15 0.33
N SER A 102 -6.14 -9.86 0.80
CA SER A 102 -7.22 -9.43 -0.08
C SER A 102 -8.15 -8.44 0.61
N SER A 103 -8.22 -7.21 0.09
CA SER A 103 -9.14 -6.17 0.57
C SER A 103 -10.14 -5.72 -0.50
N SER A 104 -11.18 -5.01 -0.07
CA SER A 104 -12.18 -4.43 -0.96
C SER A 104 -11.62 -3.30 -1.84
N ASN A 105 -10.77 -2.43 -1.26
CA ASN A 105 -10.30 -1.21 -1.92
C ASN A 105 -8.87 -1.37 -2.45
N PHE A 106 -7.88 -1.46 -1.56
CA PHE A 106 -6.46 -1.56 -1.93
C PHE A 106 -6.15 -2.58 -3.04
N SER A 107 -6.58 -3.85 -2.91
CA SER A 107 -6.27 -4.86 -3.94
C SER A 107 -6.90 -4.56 -5.31
N LYS A 108 -8.02 -3.81 -5.35
CA LYS A 108 -8.67 -3.34 -6.59
C LYS A 108 -7.92 -2.16 -7.21
N VAL A 109 -7.36 -1.27 -6.40
CA VAL A 109 -6.60 -0.11 -6.89
C VAL A 109 -5.21 -0.54 -7.35
N LEU A 110 -4.55 -1.42 -6.59
CA LEU A 110 -3.21 -1.92 -6.89
C LEU A 110 -3.06 -2.45 -8.32
N VAL A 111 -4.05 -3.19 -8.82
CA VAL A 111 -3.98 -3.79 -10.17
C VAL A 111 -3.88 -2.77 -11.30
N LYS A 112 -4.33 -1.53 -11.08
CA LYS A 112 -4.22 -0.44 -12.07
C LYS A 112 -2.78 0.02 -12.28
N TYR A 113 -1.90 -0.24 -11.30
CA TYR A 113 -0.55 0.31 -11.24
C TYR A 113 0.54 -0.74 -11.38
N LEU A 114 0.22 -1.97 -11.82
CA LEU A 114 1.20 -3.06 -11.95
C LEU A 114 2.28 -2.82 -13.01
N LYS A 115 2.02 -1.93 -13.97
CA LYS A 115 3.00 -1.49 -14.98
C LYS A 115 3.91 -0.37 -14.49
N ALA A 116 3.73 0.12 -13.27
CA ALA A 116 4.58 1.18 -12.76
C ALA A 116 6.02 0.69 -12.55
N SER A 117 7.00 1.60 -12.69
CA SER A 117 8.40 1.31 -12.36
C SER A 117 8.54 0.72 -10.96
N LYS A 118 7.81 1.32 -10.01
CA LYS A 118 7.76 0.86 -8.62
C LYS A 118 6.40 1.15 -8.03
N VAL A 119 5.89 0.22 -7.22
CA VAL A 119 4.73 0.45 -6.36
C VAL A 119 5.15 0.27 -4.91
N LEU A 120 4.97 1.33 -4.13
CA LEU A 120 5.20 1.41 -2.70
C LEU A 120 3.87 1.43 -1.95
N VAL A 121 3.85 0.90 -0.74
CA VAL A 121 2.69 0.95 0.16
C VAL A 121 2.97 1.97 1.24
N GLY A 122 2.19 3.04 1.26
CA GLY A 122 2.36 4.16 2.18
C GLY A 122 1.16 4.38 3.08
N CYS A 123 1.41 4.73 4.33
CA CYS A 123 0.40 5.19 5.27
C CYS A 123 1.04 6.14 6.28
N ILE A 124 0.26 6.58 7.27
CA ILE A 124 0.78 7.48 8.33
C ILE A 124 1.92 6.80 9.11
N LEU A 125 1.82 5.49 9.37
CA LEU A 125 2.78 4.73 10.20
C LEU A 125 4.19 4.70 9.62
N ASN A 126 4.33 4.63 8.29
CA ASN A 126 5.62 4.57 7.60
C ASN A 126 5.88 5.81 6.73
N ALA A 127 5.16 6.91 6.94
CA ALA A 127 5.22 8.08 6.06
C ALA A 127 6.64 8.63 5.94
N ARG A 128 7.36 8.75 7.06
CA ARG A 128 8.76 9.21 7.07
C ARG A 128 9.66 8.28 6.28
N PHE A 129 9.56 6.97 6.52
CA PHE A 129 10.36 5.97 5.82
C PHE A 129 10.13 5.99 4.31
N ILE A 130 8.88 6.07 3.86
CA ILE A 130 8.55 6.16 2.43
C ILE A 130 9.14 7.42 1.81
N SER A 131 9.03 8.56 2.49
CA SER A 131 9.61 9.81 2.01
C SER A 131 11.13 9.75 1.93
N ASP A 132 11.81 9.22 2.95
CA ASP A 132 13.26 9.08 2.97
C ASP A 132 13.73 8.10 1.88
N TYR A 133 13.04 6.97 1.70
CA TYR A 133 13.30 6.04 0.60
C TYR A 133 13.18 6.72 -0.76
N ILE A 134 12.13 7.51 -0.96
CA ILE A 134 11.93 8.25 -2.22
C ILE A 134 13.05 9.27 -2.46
N LEU A 135 13.49 9.97 -1.43
CA LEU A 135 14.53 10.99 -1.52
C LEU A 135 15.92 10.41 -1.76
N ALA A 136 16.19 9.22 -1.21
CA ALA A 136 17.46 8.50 -1.39
C ALA A 136 17.61 7.84 -2.77
N ASN A 137 16.54 7.74 -3.56
CA ASN A 137 16.56 7.18 -4.91
C ASN A 137 16.44 8.31 -5.94
N ASP A 138 17.54 8.62 -6.64
CA ASP A 138 17.55 9.72 -7.61
C ASP A 138 16.76 9.41 -8.89
N ASP A 139 16.60 8.13 -9.24
CA ASP A 139 15.80 7.73 -10.40
C ASP A 139 14.29 8.01 -10.23
N PHE A 140 13.83 8.28 -9.01
CA PHE A 140 12.42 8.54 -8.70
C PHE A 140 12.05 9.99 -9.02
N ASN A 141 11.91 10.27 -10.31
CA ASN A 141 11.63 11.60 -10.85
C ASN A 141 10.15 11.94 -10.96
N LYS A 142 9.29 10.94 -11.21
CA LYS A 142 7.83 11.10 -11.24
C LYS A 142 7.19 10.25 -10.15
N ILE A 143 6.56 10.92 -9.19
CA ILE A 143 5.94 10.28 -8.03
C ILE A 143 4.45 10.55 -8.09
N LEU A 144 3.65 9.48 -8.03
CA LEU A 144 2.20 9.57 -7.95
C LEU A 144 1.72 8.98 -6.62
N LEU A 145 1.17 9.84 -5.77
CA LEU A 145 0.52 9.42 -4.53
C LEU A 145 -0.94 9.07 -4.84
N VAL A 146 -1.32 7.82 -4.59
CA VAL A 146 -2.63 7.28 -4.95
C VAL A 146 -3.42 6.98 -3.68
N LYS A 147 -4.51 7.71 -3.48
CA LYS A 147 -5.46 7.50 -2.38
C LYS A 147 -6.46 6.42 -2.79
N ALA A 148 -6.43 5.26 -2.14
CA ALA A 148 -7.27 4.12 -2.53
C ALA A 148 -8.77 4.46 -2.41
N GLY A 149 -9.13 5.23 -1.38
CA GLY A 149 -10.50 5.63 -1.10
C GLY A 149 -11.37 4.46 -0.63
N THR A 150 -12.64 4.76 -0.39
CA THR A 150 -13.65 3.77 0.02
C THR A 150 -14.81 3.75 -0.95
N GLY A 151 -15.12 2.57 -1.51
CA GLY A 151 -16.23 2.46 -2.48
C GLY A 151 -16.01 3.26 -3.77
N GLY A 152 -14.75 3.61 -4.09
CA GLY A 152 -14.42 4.48 -5.21
C GLY A 152 -14.58 5.98 -4.92
N ILE A 153 -14.76 6.37 -3.66
CA ILE A 153 -14.83 7.77 -3.23
C ILE A 153 -13.57 8.12 -2.44
N PRO A 154 -12.95 9.29 -2.68
CA PRO A 154 -11.82 9.76 -1.87
C PRO A 154 -12.15 9.79 -0.38
N SER A 155 -11.22 9.39 0.46
CA SER A 155 -11.40 9.36 1.91
C SER A 155 -10.44 10.33 2.61
N LYS A 156 -10.89 10.88 3.75
CA LYS A 156 -10.16 11.97 4.45
C LYS A 156 -8.87 11.47 5.09
N GLU A 157 -8.87 10.24 5.56
CA GLU A 157 -7.70 9.58 6.13
C GLU A 157 -6.62 9.31 5.09
N ASP A 158 -6.99 8.94 3.87
CA ASP A 158 -6.04 8.76 2.76
C ASP A 158 -5.46 10.10 2.32
N GLU A 159 -6.29 11.15 2.29
CA GLU A 159 -5.83 12.53 2.05
C GLU A 159 -4.82 13.00 3.10
N LEU A 160 -5.08 12.71 4.37
CA LEU A 160 -4.17 13.02 5.46
C LEU A 160 -2.84 12.25 5.33
N GLY A 161 -2.90 10.93 5.08
CA GLY A 161 -1.70 10.12 4.85
C GLY A 161 -0.87 10.62 3.66
N CYS A 162 -1.52 10.93 2.55
CA CYS A 162 -0.92 11.53 1.37
C CYS A 162 -0.24 12.87 1.68
N SER A 163 -0.94 13.75 2.39
CA SER A 163 -0.43 15.07 2.78
C SER A 163 0.81 14.97 3.68
N ILE A 164 0.83 14.03 4.63
CA ILE A 164 1.97 13.81 5.52
C ILE A 164 3.19 13.32 4.73
N ILE A 165 3.02 12.33 3.85
CA ILE A 165 4.11 11.82 2.99
C ILE A 165 4.65 12.95 2.10
N LYS A 166 3.75 13.71 1.46
CA LYS A 166 4.13 14.86 0.60
C LYS A 166 4.89 15.93 1.39
N LYS A 167 4.46 16.21 2.62
CA LYS A 167 5.14 17.17 3.52
C LYS A 167 6.57 16.75 3.83
N TYR A 168 6.81 15.47 4.14
CA TYR A 168 8.16 14.98 4.41
C TYR A 168 9.06 15.04 3.18
N ILE A 169 8.56 14.68 2.00
CA ILE A 169 9.32 14.80 0.74
C ILE A 169 9.71 16.26 0.46
N ASN A 170 8.82 17.21 0.75
CA ASN A 170 9.09 18.63 0.51
C ASN A 170 9.99 19.29 1.57
N LYS A 171 9.93 18.86 2.83
CA LYS A 171 10.73 19.47 3.92
C LYS A 171 12.23 19.22 3.73
N GLU A 172 12.62 18.02 3.32
CA GLU A 172 14.03 17.65 3.11
C GLU A 172 14.63 18.28 1.84
N LYS A 173 13.79 18.63 0.85
CA LYS A 173 14.22 19.47 -0.29
C LYS A 173 14.71 20.85 0.14
N ASN A 174 14.19 21.39 1.24
CA ASN A 174 14.59 22.72 1.71
C ASN A 174 15.87 22.68 2.54
N LYS A 175 16.15 21.58 3.26
CA LYS A 175 17.40 21.43 4.03
C LYS A 175 18.64 21.16 3.18
N SER A 176 18.48 20.69 1.96
CA SER A 176 19.58 20.41 1.00
C SER A 176 19.94 21.62 0.12
N ARG A 177 19.35 22.80 0.43
CA ARG A 177 19.60 24.07 -0.27
C ARG A 177 20.28 25.12 0.61
N ASP A 178 20.49 24.80 1.89
CA ASP A 178 21.28 25.56 2.85
C ASP A 178 22.63 24.84 3.05
#